data_AF-A0A3G8GID3-F1
#
_entry.id   AF-A0A3G8GID3-F1
#
_cell.length_a   1.000
_cell.length_b   1.000
_cell.length_c   1.000
_cell.angle_alpha   90.00
_cell.angle_beta   90.00
_cell.angle_gamma   90.00
#
_symmetry.space_group_name_H-M   'P 1'
#
loop_
_entity.id
_entity.type
_entity.pdbx_description
1 polymer ?
#
loop_
_entity_poly.entity_id
_entity_poly.type
_entity_poly.pdbx_seq_one_letter_code
_entity_poly.pdbx_strand_id
1 'polypeptide(L)'
;MRHSPFTVIYDACVLYPAPLRDFLMWLGLSGRFRARWSREIHEEWKRNLLLNRQDLTRAQLDRTSDLMDRAIPDEFIDNLFDLDAAAVVSAAQRQRAQLVHPSIDVDRYLDILLRQGLVQTAKALATYRGIL
;
A
#
# COMPACT_ATOMS: atom_id res chain seq x y z
N MET A 1 19.92 1.70 0.03
CA MET A 1 19.94 1.51 1.50
C MET A 1 19.94 0.02 1.79
N ARG A 2 20.66 -0.49 2.80
CA ARG A 2 20.59 -1.93 3.15
C ARG A 2 19.26 -2.19 3.84
N HIS A 3 18.35 -2.92 3.19
CA HIS A 3 17.03 -3.21 3.76
C HIS A 3 17.14 -4.28 4.84
N SER A 4 16.48 -4.04 5.97
CA SER A 4 16.36 -5.01 7.04
C SER A 4 15.41 -6.14 6.63
N PRO A 5 15.76 -7.43 6.83
CA PRO A 5 14.84 -8.54 6.54
C PRO A 5 13.64 -8.56 7.50
N PHE A 6 13.74 -7.84 8.61
CA PHE A 6 12.74 -7.79 9.67
C PHE A 6 11.52 -6.96 9.24
N THR A 7 10.35 -7.58 9.29
CA THR A 7 9.06 -6.95 8.95
C THR A 7 8.23 -6.78 10.21
N VAL A 8 7.63 -5.61 10.36
CA VAL A 8 6.70 -5.29 11.46
C VAL A 8 5.35 -4.93 10.87
N ILE A 9 4.30 -5.59 11.33
CA ILE A 9 2.93 -5.26 10.99
C ILE A 9 2.38 -4.36 12.08
N TYR A 10 1.93 -3.15 11.72
CA TYR A 10 1.22 -2.28 12.64
C TYR A 10 -0.24 -2.67 12.70
N ASP A 11 -0.73 -2.94 13.91
CA ASP A 11 -2.13 -3.22 14.15
C ASP A 11 -2.95 -1.93 14.29
N ALA A 12 -4.27 -2.03 14.11
CA ALA A 12 -5.16 -0.89 14.23
C ALA A 12 -5.11 -0.24 15.63
N CYS A 13 -4.92 -1.03 16.69
CA CYS A 13 -4.84 -0.51 18.05
C CYS A 13 -3.66 0.45 18.27
N VAL A 14 -2.51 0.22 17.61
CA VAL A 14 -1.34 1.10 17.73
C VAL A 14 -1.39 2.28 16.75
N LEU A 15 -2.14 2.15 15.66
CA LEU A 15 -2.39 3.24 14.72
C LEU A 15 -3.53 4.16 15.14
N TYR A 16 -4.37 3.76 16.11
CA TYR A 16 -5.50 4.56 16.57
C TYR A 16 -5.08 5.89 17.22
N PRO A 17 -4.20 5.94 18.25
CA PRO A 17 -3.79 7.21 18.86
C PRO A 17 -2.87 7.98 17.91
N ALA A 18 -3.22 9.23 17.61
CA ALA A 18 -2.44 10.07 16.67
C ALA A 18 -0.94 10.19 17.02
N PRO A 19 -0.55 10.40 18.30
CA PRO A 19 0.88 10.48 18.66
C PRO A 19 1.64 9.17 18.44
N LEU A 20 1.02 8.03 18.77
CA LEU A 20 1.65 6.72 18.58
C LEU A 20 1.79 6.37 17.10
N ARG A 21 0.75 6.66 16.31
CA ARG A 21 0.79 6.50 14.85
C ARG A 21 1.95 7.31 14.24
N ASP A 22 2.08 8.59 14.60
CA ASP A 22 3.15 9.45 14.09
C ASP A 22 4.54 8.91 14.45
N PHE A 23 4.74 8.50 15.70
CA PHE A 23 5.98 7.89 16.14
C PHE A 23 6.32 6.59 15.37
N LEU A 24 5.33 5.71 15.17
CA LEU A 24 5.50 4.50 14.39
C LEU A 24 5.84 4.81 12.92
N MET A 25 5.24 5.84 12.33
CA MET A 25 5.60 6.29 10.99
C MET A 25 7.07 6.72 10.91
N TRP A 26 7.56 7.49 11.88
CA TRP A 26 8.99 7.85 11.95
C TRP A 26 9.90 6.62 12.08
N LEU A 27 9.50 5.62 12.86
CA LEU A 27 10.25 4.37 12.98
C LEU A 27 10.28 3.58 11.67
N GLY A 28 9.14 3.49 10.97
CA GLY A 28 9.06 2.84 9.67
C GLY A 28 9.92 3.53 8.61
N LEU A 29 9.97 4.87 8.63
CA LEU A 29 10.85 5.67 7.77
C LEU A 29 12.34 5.53 8.10
N SER A 30 12.69 5.02 9.27
CA SER A 30 14.09 4.93 9.70
C SER A 30 14.90 3.83 8.97
N GLY A 31 14.24 2.97 8.20
CA GLY A 31 14.88 1.86 7.46
C GLY A 31 15.38 0.69 8.33
N ARG A 32 15.15 0.72 9.65
CA ARG A 32 15.56 -0.35 10.58
C ARG A 32 14.74 -1.64 10.44
N PHE A 33 13.53 -1.51 9.91
CA PHE A 33 12.62 -2.61 9.59
C PHE A 33 11.63 -2.16 8.52
N ARG A 34 10.91 -3.12 7.92
CA ARG A 34 9.85 -2.85 6.95
C ARG A 34 8.52 -2.75 7.69
N ALA A 35 7.98 -1.54 7.84
CA ALA A 35 6.63 -1.36 8.38
C ALA A 35 5.59 -1.77 7.34
N ARG A 36 4.54 -2.47 7.78
CA ARG A 36 3.43 -2.91 6.93
C ARG A 36 2.11 -2.76 7.67
N TRP A 37 1.06 -2.60 6.91
CA TRP A 37 -0.34 -2.63 7.37
C TRP A 37 -1.21 -3.05 6.19
N SER A 38 -2.43 -3.49 6.49
CA SER A 38 -3.42 -3.82 5.46
C SER A 38 -4.47 -2.71 5.33
N ARG A 39 -5.29 -2.80 4.29
CA ARG A 39 -6.46 -1.92 4.12
C ARG A 39 -7.43 -2.10 5.29
N GLU A 40 -7.65 -3.32 5.75
CA GLU A 40 -8.55 -3.64 6.87
C GLU A 40 -8.08 -3.00 8.17
N ILE A 41 -6.77 -3.01 8.44
CA ILE A 41 -6.17 -2.29 9.57
C ILE A 41 -6.47 -0.79 9.45
N HIS A 42 -6.30 -0.20 8.26
CA HIS A 42 -6.66 1.19 8.01
C HIS A 42 -8.13 1.46 8.30
N GLU A 43 -9.03 0.64 7.77
CA GLU A 43 -10.47 0.80 7.98
C GLU A 43 -10.86 0.64 9.45
N GLU A 44 -10.23 -0.27 10.19
CA GLU A 44 -10.51 -0.49 11.59
C GLU A 44 -10.16 0.72 12.46
N TRP A 45 -8.93 1.23 12.39
CA TRP A 45 -8.58 2.38 13.22
C TRP A 45 -9.37 3.62 12.81
N LYS A 46 -9.63 3.84 11.51
CA LYS A 46 -10.46 4.96 11.02
C LYS A 46 -11.89 4.87 11.54
N ARG A 47 -12.53 3.70 11.43
CA ARG A 47 -13.89 3.46 11.92
C ARG A 47 -13.98 3.71 13.42
N ASN A 48 -13.05 3.16 14.20
CA ASN A 48 -13.04 3.35 15.66
C ASN A 48 -12.78 4.81 16.04
N LEU A 49 -11.93 5.53 15.30
CA LEU A 49 -11.67 6.95 15.55
C LEU A 49 -12.92 7.79 15.34
N LEU A 50 -13.66 7.56 14.24
CA LEU A 50 -14.90 8.28 13.93
C LEU A 50 -16.01 8.05 14.97
N LEU A 51 -16.04 6.88 15.62
CA LEU A 51 -16.97 6.62 16.73
C LEU A 51 -16.66 7.48 17.97
N ASN A 52 -15.38 7.74 18.23
CA ASN A 52 -14.92 8.41 19.45
C ASN A 52 -14.57 9.90 19.25
N ARG A 53 -14.41 10.37 18.02
CA ARG A 53 -14.00 11.73 17.64
C ARG A 53 -14.90 12.26 16.52
N GLN A 54 -16.09 12.75 16.91
CA GLN A 54 -17.10 13.29 15.99
C GLN A 54 -16.67 14.59 15.29
N ASP A 55 -15.61 15.24 15.76
CA ASP A 55 -14.97 16.39 15.14
C ASP A 55 -14.17 16.02 13.87
N LEU A 56 -13.91 14.74 13.66
CA LEU A 56 -13.16 14.24 12.51
C LEU A 56 -14.09 13.75 11.41
N THR A 57 -13.68 13.99 10.17
CA THR A 57 -14.38 13.52 8.98
C THR A 57 -13.66 12.33 8.36
N ARG A 58 -14.41 11.46 7.67
CA ARG A 58 -13.87 10.33 6.93
C ARG A 58 -12.77 10.75 5.95
N ALA A 59 -12.97 11.86 5.24
CA ALA A 59 -12.02 12.40 4.27
C ALA A 59 -10.67 12.81 4.90
N GLN A 60 -10.67 13.37 6.11
CA GLN A 60 -9.42 13.70 6.83
C GLN A 60 -8.63 12.44 7.18
N LEU A 61 -9.32 11.38 7.58
CA LEU A 61 -8.67 10.12 7.93
C LEU A 61 -8.16 9.37 6.70
N ASP A 62 -8.92 9.38 5.60
CA ASP A 62 -8.46 8.82 4.31
C ASP A 62 -7.23 9.55 3.81
N ARG A 63 -7.21 10.89 3.89
CA ARG A 63 -6.01 11.68 3.58
C ARG A 63 -4.81 11.26 4.44
N THR A 64 -5.03 10.92 5.71
CA THR A 64 -3.97 10.47 6.61
C THR A 64 -3.43 9.10 6.20
N SER A 65 -4.30 8.12 5.92
CA SER A 65 -3.87 6.80 5.43
C SER A 65 -3.14 6.91 4.08
N ASP A 66 -3.61 7.76 3.18
CA ASP A 66 -2.95 7.98 1.88
C ASP A 66 -1.53 8.55 2.04
N LEU A 67 -1.30 9.40 3.05
CA LEU A 67 0.04 9.90 3.35
C LEU A 67 0.93 8.82 3.94
N MET A 68 0.38 7.92 4.76
CA MET A 68 1.12 6.78 5.29
C MET A 68 1.57 5.84 4.17
N ASP A 69 0.66 5.48 3.26
CA ASP A 69 0.94 4.60 2.11
C ASP A 69 1.96 5.19 1.13
N ARG A 70 2.01 6.53 1.02
CA ARG A 70 3.03 7.22 0.22
C ARG A 70 4.39 7.27 0.92
N ALA A 71 4.40 7.39 2.25
CA ALA A 71 5.61 7.50 3.03
C ALA A 71 6.33 6.15 3.15
N ILE A 72 5.57 5.06 3.28
CA ILE A 72 6.09 3.70 3.37
C ILE A 72 5.42 2.87 2.29
N PRO A 73 6.01 2.85 1.08
CA PRO A 73 5.41 2.18 -0.06
C PRO A 73 5.38 0.67 0.13
N ASP A 74 4.73 -0.01 -0.82
CA ASP A 74 4.83 -1.43 -1.08
C ASP A 74 6.26 -1.82 -1.53
N GLU A 75 7.21 -1.60 -0.62
CA GLU A 75 8.66 -1.44 -0.83
C GLU A 75 9.30 -2.60 -1.59
N PHE A 76 8.76 -3.82 -1.47
CA PHE A 76 9.32 -4.96 -2.20
C PHE A 76 9.12 -4.85 -3.72
N ILE A 77 7.91 -4.53 -4.16
CA ILE A 77 7.62 -4.46 -5.61
C ILE A 77 8.14 -3.14 -6.17
N ASP A 78 8.07 -2.05 -5.38
CA ASP A 78 8.64 -0.75 -5.75
C ASP A 78 10.16 -0.85 -5.97
N ASN A 79 10.90 -1.46 -5.04
CA ASN A 79 12.34 -1.72 -5.22
C ASN A 79 12.63 -2.65 -6.41
N LEU A 80 11.76 -3.64 -6.67
CA LEU A 80 11.92 -4.52 -7.82
C LEU A 80 11.67 -3.77 -9.14
N PHE A 81 10.73 -2.82 -9.14
CA PHE A 81 10.48 -1.91 -10.25
C PHE A 81 11.69 -1.03 -10.54
N ASP A 82 12.31 -0.45 -9.52
CA ASP A 82 13.54 0.34 -9.65
C ASP A 82 14.72 -0.51 -10.15
N LEU A 83 14.80 -1.77 -9.72
CA LEU A 83 15.88 -2.68 -10.11
C LEU A 83 15.70 -3.21 -11.55
N ASP A 84 14.49 -3.63 -11.90
CA ASP A 84 14.16 -4.21 -13.20
C ASP A 84 12.65 -4.07 -13.51
N ALA A 85 12.27 -2.86 -13.94
CA ALA A 85 10.89 -2.55 -14.35
C ALA A 85 10.38 -3.51 -15.44
N ALA A 86 11.24 -3.93 -16.37
CA ALA A 86 10.85 -4.81 -17.48
C ALA A 86 10.44 -6.20 -16.96
N ALA A 87 11.17 -6.76 -15.99
CA ALA A 87 10.80 -8.01 -15.35
C ALA A 87 9.47 -7.91 -14.60
N VAL A 88 9.22 -6.81 -13.88
CA VAL A 88 7.95 -6.62 -13.14
C VAL A 88 6.77 -6.46 -14.10
N VAL A 89 6.91 -5.65 -15.15
CA VAL A 89 5.88 -5.49 -16.19
C VAL A 89 5.61 -6.83 -16.89
N SER A 90 6.64 -7.60 -17.22
CA SER A 90 6.50 -8.93 -17.84
C SER A 90 5.81 -9.94 -16.92
N ALA A 91 6.04 -9.85 -15.60
CA ALA A 91 5.35 -10.67 -14.62
C ALA A 91 3.86 -10.29 -14.53
N ALA A 92 3.55 -9.00 -14.50
CA ALA A 92 2.18 -8.48 -14.49
C ALA A 92 1.40 -8.87 -15.75
N GLN A 93 2.00 -8.72 -16.94
CA GLN A 93 1.43 -9.17 -18.22
C GLN A 93 1.08 -10.66 -18.19
N ARG A 94 2.04 -11.50 -17.78
CA ARG A 94 1.84 -12.96 -17.72
C ARG A 94 0.73 -13.33 -16.75
N GLN A 95 0.70 -12.70 -15.57
CA GLN A 95 -0.36 -12.95 -14.59
C GLN A 95 -1.73 -12.57 -15.17
N ARG A 96 -1.87 -11.37 -15.74
CA ARG A 96 -3.14 -10.91 -16.31
C ARG A 96 -3.61 -11.84 -17.44
N ALA A 97 -2.71 -12.27 -18.32
CA ALA A 97 -3.02 -13.19 -19.41
C ALA A 97 -3.50 -14.57 -18.92
N GLN A 98 -3.14 -14.99 -17.70
CA GLN A 98 -3.60 -16.24 -17.09
C GLN A 98 -4.94 -16.10 -16.35
N LEU A 99 -5.35 -14.87 -16.01
CA LEU A 99 -6.65 -14.60 -15.39
C LEU A 99 -7.74 -14.56 -16.46
N VAL A 100 -8.09 -15.74 -16.99
CA VAL A 100 -9.09 -15.91 -18.06
C VAL A 100 -10.50 -16.21 -17.54
N HIS A 101 -10.66 -16.42 -16.22
CA HIS A 101 -11.94 -16.75 -15.59
C HIS A 101 -12.18 -15.94 -14.30
N PRO A 102 -12.74 -14.73 -14.39
CA PRO A 102 -13.11 -14.01 -15.61
C PRO A 102 -11.88 -13.40 -16.31
N SER A 103 -11.95 -13.16 -17.63
CA SER A 103 -10.92 -12.37 -18.32
C SER A 103 -10.87 -10.96 -17.74
N ILE A 104 -9.71 -10.52 -17.27
CA ILE A 104 -9.56 -9.22 -16.61
C ILE A 104 -8.91 -8.21 -17.56
N ASP A 105 -9.59 -7.09 -17.82
CA ASP A 105 -9.00 -5.97 -18.54
C ASP A 105 -7.92 -5.26 -17.69
N VAL A 106 -7.10 -4.42 -18.32
CA VAL A 106 -5.97 -3.76 -17.66
C VAL A 106 -6.43 -2.89 -16.50
N ASP A 107 -7.55 -2.20 -16.63
CA ASP A 107 -8.03 -1.23 -15.65
C ASP A 107 -8.52 -1.94 -14.39
N ARG A 108 -9.24 -3.04 -14.60
CA ARG A 108 -9.70 -3.92 -13.55
C ARG A 108 -8.54 -4.62 -12.86
N TYR A 109 -7.51 -5.02 -13.60
CA TYR A 109 -6.30 -5.61 -13.02
C TYR A 109 -5.56 -4.62 -12.11
N LEU A 110 -5.35 -3.37 -12.57
CA LEU A 110 -4.74 -2.32 -11.77
C LEU A 110 -5.58 -1.96 -10.53
N ASP A 111 -6.91 -1.92 -10.65
CA ASP A 111 -7.83 -1.71 -9.53
C ASP A 111 -7.73 -2.86 -8.51
N ILE A 112 -7.55 -4.11 -8.94
CA ILE A 112 -7.29 -5.23 -8.02
C ILE A 112 -6.00 -5.00 -7.24
N LEU A 113 -4.88 -4.69 -7.91
CA LEU A 113 -3.60 -4.44 -7.23
C LEU A 113 -3.72 -3.29 -6.23
N LEU A 114 -4.38 -2.20 -6.62
CA LEU A 114 -4.67 -1.06 -5.76
C LEU A 114 -5.51 -1.46 -4.53
N ARG A 115 -6.55 -2.28 -4.73
CA ARG A 115 -7.40 -2.78 -3.63
C ARG A 115 -6.67 -3.70 -2.67
N GLN A 116 -5.67 -4.42 -3.16
CA GLN A 116 -4.79 -5.29 -2.38
C GLN A 116 -3.63 -4.54 -1.70
N GLY A 117 -3.60 -3.20 -1.78
CA GLY A 117 -2.59 -2.37 -1.12
C GLY A 117 -1.27 -2.22 -1.89
N LEU A 118 -1.22 -2.69 -3.15
CA LEU A 118 -0.09 -2.47 -4.05
C LEU A 118 -0.22 -1.11 -4.75
N VAL A 119 -0.30 -0.04 -3.96
CA VAL A 119 -0.68 1.30 -4.42
C VAL A 119 0.37 1.90 -5.35
N GLN A 120 1.66 1.86 -4.98
CA GLN A 120 2.71 2.43 -5.84
C GLN A 120 2.99 1.52 -7.02
N THR A 121 2.99 0.20 -6.82
CA THR A 121 3.05 -0.78 -7.90
C THR A 121 1.97 -0.55 -8.95
N ALA A 122 0.71 -0.36 -8.54
CA ALA A 122 -0.40 -0.11 -9.47
C ALA A 122 -0.20 1.21 -10.23
N LYS A 123 0.30 2.27 -9.58
CA LYS A 123 0.63 3.54 -10.23
C LYS A 123 1.80 3.40 -11.22
N ALA A 124 2.85 2.69 -10.82
CA ALA A 124 4.00 2.42 -11.68
C ALA A 124 3.57 1.61 -12.91
N LEU A 125 2.83 0.52 -12.72
CA LEU A 125 2.26 -0.29 -13.80
C LEU A 125 1.31 0.51 -14.71
N ALA A 126 0.56 1.47 -14.17
CA ALA A 126 -0.33 2.32 -14.98
C ALA A 126 0.42 3.11 -16.07
N THR A 127 1.70 3.43 -15.87
CA THR A 127 2.53 4.06 -16.92
C THR A 127 2.80 3.14 -18.11
N TYR A 128 2.67 1.82 -17.92
CA TYR A 128 2.82 0.77 -18.93
C TYR A 128 1.47 0.21 -19.43
N ARG A 129 0.36 0.90 -19.17
CA ARG A 129 -1.01 0.45 -19.53
C ARG A 129 -1.14 -0.05 -20.98
N GLY A 130 -0.47 0.60 -21.94
CA GLY A 130 -0.58 0.25 -23.36
C GLY A 130 0.02 -1.10 -23.74
N ILE A 131 0.85 -1.68 -22.88
CA ILE A 131 1.48 -2.99 -23.10
C ILE A 131 1.08 -4.04 -22.07
N LEU A 132 0.32 -3.65 -21.03
CA LEU A 132 -0.14 -4.56 -19.98
C LEU A 132 -1.21 -5.52 -20.47
#